data_AF-A0A5M8AXQ8-F1
#
_entry.id   AF-A0A5M8AXQ8-F1
#
_cell.length_a   1.000
_cell.length_b   1.000
_cell.length_c   1.000
_cell.angle_alpha   90.00
_cell.angle_beta   90.00
_cell.angle_gamma   90.00
#
_symmetry.space_group_name_H-M   'P 1'
#
loop_
_entity.id
_entity.type
_entity.pdbx_description
1 polymer ?
#
loop_
_entity_poly.entity_id
_entity_poly.type
_entity_poly.pdbx_seq_one_letter_code
_entity_poly.pdbx_strand_id
1 'polypeptide(L)'
;MPDDQDVQPTPAHLEALLDTMPSGRGDPACQSYFLWCLAAVLARLSSQAFFGTHNDGPFALRRYAAALGNAAIRLQDDQQSPWRAGYVKQLLSKYCTDELTKKQMYPDLAAAARRNDGFRSILATVWPPNWGHLL
;
A
#
# COMPACT_ATOMS: atom_id res chain seq x y z
N MET A 1 13.30 -18.87 -8.82
CA MET A 1 13.27 -17.51 -9.40
C MET A 1 13.94 -16.59 -8.40
N PRO A 2 14.82 -15.68 -8.82
CA PRO A 2 15.52 -14.79 -7.89
C PRO A 2 14.50 -13.99 -7.08
N ASP A 3 14.82 -13.68 -5.83
CA ASP A 3 13.95 -13.16 -4.77
C ASP A 3 12.98 -12.04 -5.22
N ASP A 4 11.81 -12.43 -5.75
CA ASP A 4 10.70 -11.51 -6.07
C ASP A 4 10.15 -10.80 -4.81
N GLN A 5 10.66 -11.13 -3.62
CA GLN A 5 10.26 -10.50 -2.36
C GLN A 5 10.90 -9.12 -2.14
N ASP A 6 11.99 -8.78 -2.84
CA ASP A 6 12.67 -7.49 -2.68
C ASP A 6 12.50 -6.56 -3.88
N VAL A 7 11.28 -6.47 -4.40
CA VAL A 7 10.92 -5.46 -5.40
C VAL A 7 10.87 -4.09 -4.71
N GLN A 8 11.50 -3.09 -5.32
CA GLN A 8 11.56 -1.70 -4.83
C GLN A 8 11.28 -0.71 -5.98
N PRO A 9 10.67 0.45 -5.71
CA PRO A 9 10.68 1.57 -6.64
C PRO A 9 12.13 2.05 -6.83
N THR A 10 12.42 2.62 -7.99
CA THR A 10 13.71 3.30 -8.17
C THR A 10 13.79 4.52 -7.24
N PRO A 11 14.98 4.94 -6.78
CA PRO A 11 15.11 6.09 -5.89
C PRO A 11 14.49 7.37 -6.47
N ALA A 12 14.68 7.62 -7.77
CA ALA A 12 14.10 8.79 -8.44
C ALA A 12 12.56 8.75 -8.45
N HIS A 13 11.98 7.58 -8.66
CA HIS A 13 10.52 7.41 -8.63
C HIS A 13 9.96 7.54 -7.21
N LEU A 14 10.69 7.03 -6.22
CA LEU A 14 10.34 7.17 -4.81
C LEU A 14 10.32 8.65 -4.39
N GLU A 15 11.37 9.42 -4.71
CA GLU A 15 11.40 10.86 -4.43
C GLU A 15 10.26 11.60 -5.14
N ALA A 16 10.00 11.30 -6.42
CA ALA A 16 8.91 11.91 -7.16
C ALA A 16 7.53 11.62 -6.53
N LEU A 17 7.33 10.44 -5.94
CA LEU A 17 6.11 10.15 -5.17
C LEU A 17 6.06 10.97 -3.88
N LEU A 18 7.15 11.04 -3.12
CA LEU A 18 7.21 11.77 -1.86
C LEU A 18 7.03 13.29 -2.07
N ASP A 19 7.45 13.84 -3.21
CA ASP A 19 7.16 15.22 -3.64
C ASP A 19 5.65 15.50 -3.75
N THR A 20 4.83 14.49 -4.02
CA THR A 20 3.36 14.62 -4.16
C THR A 20 2.59 14.43 -2.86
N MET A 21 3.29 14.19 -1.74
CA MET A 21 2.63 13.97 -0.45
C MET A 21 1.77 15.17 -0.06
N PRO A 22 0.52 14.93 0.37
CA PRO A 22 -0.38 16.03 0.75
C PRO A 22 0.06 16.75 2.02
N SER A 23 0.80 16.08 2.90
CA SER A 23 1.31 16.62 4.16
C SER A 23 2.38 15.71 4.76
N GLY A 24 3.19 16.24 5.68
CA GLY A 24 4.08 15.42 6.51
C GLY A 24 5.32 14.89 5.77
N ARG A 25 5.74 15.52 4.67
CA ARG A 25 6.91 15.08 3.90
C ARG A 25 8.20 15.00 4.72
N GLY A 26 8.38 15.86 5.72
CA GLY A 26 9.56 15.81 6.61
C GLY A 26 9.54 14.70 7.67
N ASP A 27 8.44 13.94 7.80
CA ASP A 27 8.25 12.91 8.82
C ASP A 27 8.30 11.51 8.18
N PRO A 28 9.31 10.66 8.49
CA PRO A 28 9.41 9.29 7.98
C PRO A 28 8.18 8.43 8.25
N ALA A 29 7.47 8.65 9.37
CA ALA A 29 6.25 7.91 9.67
C ALA A 29 5.12 8.29 8.71
N CYS A 30 4.98 9.57 8.37
CA CYS A 30 4.05 10.04 7.35
C CYS A 30 4.42 9.57 5.95
N GLN A 31 5.71 9.56 5.59
CA GLN A 31 6.18 9.03 4.31
C GLN A 31 5.86 7.54 4.17
N SER A 32 6.18 6.75 5.20
CA SER A 32 5.84 5.32 5.26
C SER A 32 4.33 5.11 5.11
N TYR A 33 3.52 5.85 5.86
CA TYR A 33 2.06 5.74 5.81
C TYR A 33 1.51 6.10 4.42
N PHE A 34 2.01 7.17 3.80
CA PHE A 34 1.64 7.58 2.44
C PHE A 34 1.92 6.50 1.39
N LEU A 35 3.13 5.94 1.39
CA LEU A 35 3.48 4.86 0.47
C LEU A 35 2.65 3.60 0.74
N TRP A 36 2.33 3.32 2.01
CA TRP A 36 1.46 2.21 2.38
C TRP A 36 0.01 2.42 1.89
N CYS A 37 -0.51 3.65 1.94
CA CYS A 37 -1.80 4.02 1.33
C CYS A 37 -1.78 3.78 -0.19
N LEU A 38 -0.75 4.25 -0.89
CA LEU A 38 -0.62 4.04 -2.34
C LEU A 38 -0.55 2.54 -2.69
N ALA A 39 0.20 1.76 -1.91
CA ALA A 39 0.26 0.31 -2.06
C ALA A 39 -1.12 -0.33 -1.94
N ALA A 40 -1.90 0.06 -0.94
CA ALA A 40 -3.26 -0.45 -0.74
C ALA A 40 -4.22 -0.05 -1.88
N VAL A 41 -4.09 1.17 -2.40
CA VAL A 41 -4.87 1.63 -3.57
C VAL A 41 -4.55 0.79 -4.80
N LEU A 42 -3.26 0.57 -5.10
CA LEU A 42 -2.84 -0.26 -6.23
C LEU A 42 -3.29 -1.72 -6.07
N ALA A 43 -3.21 -2.26 -4.85
CA ALA A 43 -3.72 -3.58 -4.52
C ALA A 43 -5.25 -3.66 -4.71
N ARG A 44 -5.99 -2.59 -4.39
CA ARG A 44 -7.43 -2.53 -4.64
C ARG A 44 -7.70 -2.52 -6.14
N LEU A 45 -6.99 -1.70 -6.92
CA LEU A 45 -7.12 -1.65 -8.38
C LEU A 45 -6.83 -3.00 -9.04
N SER A 46 -5.91 -3.80 -8.49
CA SER A 46 -5.59 -5.12 -9.02
C SER A 46 -6.59 -6.22 -8.63
N SER A 47 -7.59 -5.91 -7.82
CA SER A 47 -8.57 -6.88 -7.31
C SER A 47 -9.74 -7.09 -8.27
N GLN A 48 -10.56 -8.12 -7.98
CA GLN A 48 -11.78 -8.44 -8.73
C GLN A 48 -12.83 -7.32 -8.76
N ALA A 49 -12.74 -6.31 -7.88
CA ALA A 49 -13.65 -5.19 -7.90
C ALA A 49 -13.31 -4.14 -8.97
N PHE A 50 -12.11 -4.22 -9.55
CA PHE A 50 -11.61 -3.29 -10.55
C PHE A 50 -11.04 -4.06 -11.75
N PHE A 51 -9.71 -4.09 -11.90
CA PHE A 51 -9.06 -4.62 -13.11
C PHE A 51 -8.73 -6.12 -13.02
N GLY A 52 -8.96 -6.74 -11.86
CA GLY A 52 -8.80 -8.18 -11.68
C GLY A 52 -10.09 -8.96 -11.94
N THR A 53 -9.97 -10.27 -11.79
CA THR A 53 -11.06 -11.24 -11.71
C THR A 53 -10.96 -11.98 -10.38
N HIS A 54 -11.86 -12.92 -10.14
CA HIS A 54 -11.81 -13.74 -8.93
C HIS A 54 -10.50 -14.53 -8.79
N ASN A 55 -9.95 -14.98 -9.92
CA ASN A 55 -8.83 -15.93 -9.97
C ASN A 55 -7.50 -15.31 -10.42
N ASP A 56 -7.53 -14.08 -10.94
CA ASP A 56 -6.34 -13.41 -11.48
C ASP A 56 -6.45 -11.90 -11.30
N GLY A 57 -5.32 -11.19 -11.28
CA GLY A 57 -5.27 -9.74 -11.21
C GLY A 57 -3.99 -9.20 -11.82
N PRO A 58 -4.00 -7.99 -12.40
CA PRO A 58 -2.86 -7.45 -13.14
C PRO A 58 -1.57 -7.49 -12.33
N PHE A 59 -0.63 -8.37 -12.73
CA PHE A 59 0.61 -8.59 -11.98
C PHE A 59 1.45 -7.32 -11.85
N ALA A 60 1.45 -6.44 -12.86
CA ALA A 60 2.16 -5.17 -12.81
C ALA A 60 1.68 -4.27 -11.66
N LEU A 61 0.37 -4.17 -11.44
CA LEU A 61 -0.21 -3.39 -10.34
C LEU A 61 0.14 -4.01 -8.99
N ARG A 62 0.07 -5.34 -8.88
CA ARG A 62 0.42 -6.07 -7.66
C ARG A 62 1.90 -5.96 -7.31
N ARG A 63 2.78 -6.09 -8.31
CA ARG A 63 4.23 -5.92 -8.16
C ARG A 63 4.58 -4.48 -7.77
N TYR A 64 3.88 -3.49 -8.33
CA TYR A 64 4.08 -2.09 -7.95
C TYR A 64 3.58 -1.79 -6.54
N ALA A 65 2.41 -2.33 -6.15
CA ALA A 65 1.92 -2.28 -4.78
C ALA A 65 2.93 -2.89 -3.79
N ALA A 66 3.50 -4.06 -4.13
CA ALA A 66 4.52 -4.72 -3.33
C ALA A 66 5.79 -3.85 -3.19
N ALA A 67 6.22 -3.21 -4.29
CA ALA A 67 7.36 -2.30 -4.28
C ALA A 67 7.16 -1.12 -3.33
N LEU A 68 6.01 -0.45 -3.41
CA LEU A 68 5.68 0.66 -2.50
C LEU A 68 5.52 0.19 -1.05
N GLY A 69 4.92 -1.00 -0.85
CA GLY A 69 4.79 -1.60 0.47
C GLY A 69 6.14 -1.90 1.12
N ASN A 70 7.09 -2.44 0.36
CA ASN A 70 8.44 -2.66 0.84
C ASN A 70 9.17 -1.34 1.16
N ALA A 71 9.05 -0.32 0.30
CA ALA A 71 9.62 1.00 0.56
C ALA A 71 9.05 1.63 1.84
N ALA A 72 7.74 1.51 2.05
CA ALA A 72 7.07 1.96 3.27
C ALA A 72 7.60 1.26 4.53
N ILE A 73 7.81 -0.06 4.46
CA ILE A 73 8.38 -0.85 5.56
C ILE A 73 9.80 -0.37 5.90
N ARG A 74 10.64 -0.11 4.89
CA ARG A 74 12.03 0.36 5.10
C ARG A 74 12.12 1.74 5.75
N LEU A 75 11.13 2.61 5.52
CA LEU A 75 11.08 3.94 6.13
C LEU A 75 10.68 3.94 7.61
N GLN A 76 10.08 2.85 8.10
CA GLN A 76 9.81 2.64 9.52
C GLN A 76 10.75 1.57 10.06
N ASP A 77 11.81 1.99 10.74
CA ASP A 77 12.79 1.10 11.39
C ASP A 77 12.23 0.40 12.66
N ASP A 78 10.94 0.07 12.68
CA ASP A 78 10.20 -0.38 13.87
C ASP A 78 9.45 -1.71 13.64
N GLN A 79 9.45 -2.52 14.69
CA GLN A 79 8.90 -3.86 14.93
C GLN A 79 7.42 -4.06 14.56
N GLN A 80 6.74 -3.05 14.01
CA GLN A 80 5.35 -3.09 13.53
C GLN A 80 5.18 -3.74 12.15
N SER A 81 6.25 -4.13 11.46
CA SER A 81 6.16 -4.59 10.06
C SER A 81 6.08 -6.11 9.77
N PRO A 82 6.05 -7.07 10.72
CA PRO A 82 6.03 -8.49 10.32
C PRO A 82 4.74 -8.87 9.57
N TRP A 83 3.59 -8.29 9.93
CA TRP A 83 2.34 -8.53 9.19
C TRP A 83 2.31 -7.80 7.84
N ARG A 84 2.85 -6.58 7.75
CA ARG A 84 3.00 -5.85 6.46
C ARG A 84 3.88 -6.62 5.47
N ALA A 85 4.96 -7.25 5.94
CA ALA A 85 5.77 -8.14 5.10
C ALA A 85 4.95 -9.36 4.61
N GLY A 86 4.06 -9.89 5.46
CA GLY A 86 3.09 -10.91 5.06
C GLY A 86 2.13 -10.45 3.97
N TYR A 87 1.69 -9.19 4.02
CA TYR A 87 0.84 -8.60 2.97
C TYR A 87 1.58 -8.42 1.65
N VAL A 88 2.83 -7.96 1.69
CA VAL A 88 3.69 -7.87 0.49
C VAL A 88 3.85 -9.24 -0.17
N LYS A 89 4.10 -10.29 0.61
CA LYS A 89 4.16 -11.66 0.09
C LYS A 89 2.86 -12.09 -0.60
N GLN A 90 1.71 -11.71 -0.04
CA GLN A 90 0.41 -11.98 -0.67
C GLN A 90 0.21 -11.19 -1.97
N LEU A 91 0.67 -9.93 -2.06
CA LEU A 91 0.62 -9.14 -3.30
C LEU A 91 1.38 -9.84 -4.44
N LEU A 92 2.53 -10.43 -4.13
CA LEU A 92 3.37 -11.15 -5.08
C LEU A 92 2.88 -12.57 -5.39
N SER A 93 1.86 -13.07 -4.68
CA SER A 93 1.27 -14.38 -4.92
C SER A 93 0.41 -14.39 -6.19
N LYS A 94 -0.12 -15.55 -6.58
CA LYS A 94 -1.06 -15.65 -7.71
C LYS A 94 -2.51 -15.27 -7.37
N TYR A 95 -2.80 -14.96 -6.11
CA TYR A 95 -4.18 -14.79 -5.63
C TYR A 95 -4.71 -13.37 -5.89
N CYS A 96 -6.02 -13.27 -6.02
CA CYS A 96 -6.73 -11.99 -6.07
C CYS A 96 -6.48 -11.18 -4.80
N THR A 97 -6.32 -9.87 -4.93
CA THR A 97 -6.01 -8.95 -3.83
C THR A 97 -7.24 -8.37 -3.15
N ASP A 98 -8.46 -8.79 -3.52
CA ASP A 98 -9.72 -8.25 -2.97
C ASP A 98 -9.78 -8.43 -1.45
N GLU A 99 -9.63 -9.67 -0.98
CA GLU A 99 -9.65 -10.01 0.44
C GLU A 99 -8.50 -9.37 1.22
N LEU A 100 -7.30 -9.35 0.63
CA LEU A 100 -6.13 -8.70 1.21
C LEU A 100 -6.40 -7.21 1.45
N THR A 101 -6.99 -6.51 0.47
CA THR A 101 -7.28 -5.08 0.60
C THR A 101 -8.39 -4.80 1.61
N LYS A 102 -9.49 -5.55 1.55
CA LYS A 102 -10.68 -5.34 2.40
C LYS A 102 -10.45 -5.72 3.86
N LYS A 103 -9.83 -6.88 4.10
CA LYS A 103 -9.73 -7.45 5.45
C LYS A 103 -8.42 -7.15 6.17
N GLN A 104 -7.40 -6.69 5.45
CA GLN A 104 -6.07 -6.50 6.02
C GLN A 104 -5.54 -5.07 5.79
N MET A 105 -5.24 -4.69 4.54
CA MET A 105 -4.55 -3.43 4.28
C MET A 105 -5.37 -2.19 4.65
N TYR A 106 -6.65 -2.12 4.26
CA TYR A 106 -7.49 -0.96 4.57
C TYR A 106 -7.83 -0.84 6.06
N PRO A 107 -8.26 -1.92 6.77
CA PRO A 107 -8.47 -1.86 8.22
C PRO A 107 -7.24 -1.36 8.99
N ASP A 108 -6.03 -1.82 8.62
CA ASP A 108 -4.77 -1.36 9.20
C ASP A 108 -4.56 0.15 8.99
N LEU A 109 -4.76 0.62 7.76
CA LEU A 109 -4.69 2.04 7.40
C LEU A 109 -5.68 2.87 8.22
N ALA A 110 -6.94 2.45 8.27
CA ALA A 110 -7.99 3.14 8.99
C ALA A 110 -7.73 3.18 10.50
N ALA A 111 -7.22 2.09 11.08
CA ALA A 111 -6.89 2.01 12.50
C ALA A 111 -5.72 2.94 12.88
N ALA A 112 -4.75 3.13 11.99
CA ALA A 112 -3.65 4.07 12.16
C ALA A 112 -4.11 5.53 12.01
N ALA A 113 -4.94 5.83 10.99
CA ALA A 113 -5.50 7.18 10.77
C ALA A 113 -6.41 7.68 11.91
N ARG A 114 -7.05 6.78 12.68
CA ARG A 114 -7.83 7.19 13.85
C ARG A 114 -6.96 7.82 14.95
N ARG A 115 -5.67 7.46 15.01
CA ARG A 115 -4.74 7.82 16.10
C ARG A 115 -3.75 8.93 15.73
N ASN A 116 -3.69 9.35 14.46
CA ASN A 116 -2.76 10.37 13.98
C ASN A 116 -3.45 11.25 12.91
N ASP A 117 -3.52 12.55 13.15
CA ASP A 117 -4.21 13.49 12.25
C ASP A 117 -3.48 13.65 10.90
N GLY A 118 -2.15 13.55 10.87
CA GLY A 118 -1.38 13.53 9.62
C GLY A 118 -1.72 12.31 8.77
N PHE A 119 -1.84 11.13 9.38
CA PHE A 119 -2.27 9.91 8.70
C PHE A 119 -3.72 10.02 8.21
N ARG A 120 -4.60 10.65 8.99
CA ARG A 120 -5.98 10.91 8.59
C ARG A 120 -6.05 11.77 7.33
N SER A 121 -5.29 12.87 7.29
CA SER A 121 -5.19 13.76 6.14
C SER A 121 -4.68 13.04 4.89
N ILE A 122 -3.61 12.24 5.05
CA ILE A 122 -3.04 11.42 3.98
C ILE A 122 -4.07 10.42 3.45
N LEU A 123 -4.72 9.65 4.33
CA LEU A 123 -5.70 8.64 3.93
C LEU A 123 -6.89 9.27 3.20
N ALA A 124 -7.40 10.39 3.69
CA ALA A 124 -8.52 11.09 3.06
C ALA A 124 -8.18 11.65 1.66
N THR A 125 -6.90 11.93 1.41
CA THR A 125 -6.45 12.43 0.10
C THR A 125 -6.11 11.30 -0.86
N VAL A 126 -5.46 10.24 -0.39
CA VAL A 126 -4.95 9.16 -1.22
C VAL A 126 -6.02 8.10 -1.51
N TRP A 127 -6.84 7.74 -0.51
CA TRP A 127 -7.87 6.73 -0.68
C TRP A 127 -9.11 7.33 -1.35
N PRO A 128 -9.56 6.81 -2.50
CA PRO A 128 -10.72 7.38 -3.18
C PRO A 128 -11.99 7.29 -2.31
N PRO A 129 -12.71 8.40 -2.09
CA PRO A 129 -13.82 8.46 -1.14
C PRO A 129 -15.01 7.59 -1.56
N ASN A 130 -15.19 7.40 -2.87
CA ASN A 130 -16.24 6.56 -3.42
C ASN A 130 -15.94 5.06 -3.29
N TRP A 131 -14.78 4.62 -2.80
CA TRP A 131 -14.49 3.20 -2.63
C TRP A 131 -15.03 2.60 -1.33
N GLY A 132 -15.70 3.39 -0.50
CA GLY A 132 -16.32 2.93 0.75
C GLY A 132 -17.27 1.74 0.59
N HIS A 133 -18.07 1.72 -0.48
CA HIS A 133 -18.99 0.61 -0.78
C HIS A 133 -18.31 -0.63 -1.35
N LEU A 134 -17.01 -0.54 -1.65
CA LEU A 134 -16.19 -1.60 -2.19
C LEU A 134 -15.29 -2.21 -1.10
N LEU A 135 -15.47 -1.84 0.17
CA LEU A 135 -14.73 -2.37 1.31
C LEU A 135 -15.52 -3.46 2.03
#